data_AF-A0A438H831-F1
#
_entry.id   AF-A0A438H831-F1
#
_cell.length_a   1.000
_cell.length_b   1.000
_cell.length_c   1.000
_cell.angle_alpha   90.00
_cell.angle_beta   90.00
_cell.angle_gamma   90.00
#
_symmetry.space_group_name_H-M   'P 1'
#
loop_
_entity.id
_entity.type
_entity.pdbx_description
1 polymer ?
#
loop_
_entity_poly.entity_id
_entity_poly.type
_entity_poly.pdbx_seq_one_letter_code
_entity_poly.pdbx_strand_id
1 'polypeptide(L)'
;MHLKDKLSSLTIDNKSVSKYLQAIKCTVDELALINSPISDDNLIIYALKALEHTTIKEIVVVVRASGNLIIFKELHNKLVDHDFLH
;
A
#
# COMPACT_ATOMS: atom_id res chain seq x y z
N MET A 1 11.79 -6.97 -15.67
CA MET A 1 11.66 -7.42 -14.26
C MET A 1 11.87 -6.30 -13.23
N HIS A 2 12.21 -5.06 -13.63
CA HIS A 2 12.52 -3.97 -12.68
C HIS A 2 11.33 -3.40 -11.88
N LEU A 3 10.09 -3.44 -12.40
CA LEU A 3 8.95 -2.81 -11.73
C LEU A 3 8.49 -3.57 -10.47
N LYS A 4 8.43 -4.92 -10.51
CA LYS A 4 8.11 -5.73 -9.33
C LYS A 4 9.21 -5.66 -8.25
N ASP A 5 10.47 -5.53 -8.69
CA ASP A 5 11.61 -5.35 -7.80
C ASP A 5 11.56 -3.97 -7.13
N LYS A 6 11.33 -2.91 -7.92
CA LYS A 6 11.05 -1.55 -7.45
C LYS A 6 9.89 -1.55 -6.43
N LEU A 7 8.78 -2.23 -6.73
CA LEU A 7 7.63 -2.36 -5.81
C LEU A 7 8.01 -3.05 -4.49
N SER A 8 8.82 -4.10 -4.53
CA SER A 8 9.29 -4.81 -3.33
C SER A 8 10.33 -4.02 -2.53
N SER A 9 11.06 -3.12 -3.20
CA SER A 9 12.08 -2.24 -2.64
C SER A 9 11.50 -0.92 -2.12
N LEU A 10 10.24 -0.59 -2.44
CA LEU A 10 9.54 0.55 -1.86
C LEU A 10 9.38 0.33 -0.35
N THR A 11 10.08 1.15 0.42
CA THR A 11 9.91 1.31 1.87
C THR A 11 9.28 2.66 2.19
N ILE A 12 8.61 2.77 3.34
CA ILE A 12 8.09 4.04 3.87
C ILE A 12 9.23 4.88 4.46
N ASP A 13 10.34 5.00 3.74
CA ASP A 13 11.52 5.72 4.20
C ASP A 13 11.25 7.23 4.11
N ASN A 14 10.71 7.78 5.20
CA ASN A 14 10.63 9.21 5.50
C ASN A 14 9.70 10.07 4.61
N LYS A 15 8.87 9.48 3.77
CA LYS A 15 7.86 10.17 2.96
C LYS A 15 6.49 9.64 3.32
N SER A 16 5.58 10.52 3.72
CA SER A 16 4.22 10.24 4.20
C SER A 16 3.54 9.09 3.47
N VAL A 17 2.68 8.34 4.16
CA VAL A 17 1.94 7.20 3.59
C VAL A 17 1.34 7.49 2.23
N SER A 18 0.79 8.70 2.07
CA SER A 18 0.21 9.14 0.81
C SER A 18 1.20 9.07 -0.37
N LYS A 19 2.46 9.50 -0.16
CA LYS A 19 3.54 9.38 -1.15
C LYS A 19 3.91 7.93 -1.43
N TYR A 20 3.92 7.10 -0.39
CA TYR A 20 4.20 5.67 -0.51
C TYR A 20 3.13 4.94 -1.33
N LEU A 21 1.85 5.11 -0.98
CA LEU A 21 0.71 4.54 -1.71
C LEU A 21 0.68 5.04 -3.16
N GLN A 22 1.00 6.32 -3.38
CA GLN A 22 1.10 6.89 -4.73
C GLN A 22 2.22 6.23 -5.56
N ALA A 23 3.37 5.94 -4.96
CA ALA A 23 4.47 5.23 -5.62
C ALA A 23 4.11 3.77 -5.96
N ILE A 24 3.41 3.07 -5.07
CA ILE A 24 2.84 1.74 -5.35
C ILE A 24 1.87 1.82 -6.54
N LYS A 25 0.89 2.73 -6.47
CA LYS A 25 -0.14 2.87 -7.50
C LYS A 25 0.48 3.18 -8.87
N CYS A 26 1.46 4.07 -8.91
CA CYS A 26 2.20 4.40 -10.13
C CYS A 26 2.91 3.16 -10.70
N THR A 27 3.61 2.40 -9.85
CA THR A 27 4.31 1.18 -10.29
C THR A 27 3.34 0.08 -10.78
N VAL A 28 2.16 -0.01 -10.17
CA VAL A 28 1.10 -0.97 -10.55
C VAL A 28 0.44 -0.57 -11.86
N ASP A 29 0.22 0.72 -12.08
CA ASP A 29 -0.28 1.25 -13.35
C ASP A 29 0.71 0.97 -14.48
N GLU A 30 2.02 1.23 -14.26
CA GLU A 30 3.08 0.87 -15.20
C GLU A 30 3.11 -0.65 -15.49
N LEU A 31 2.90 -1.48 -14.48
CA LEU A 31 2.81 -2.93 -14.61
C LEU A 31 1.58 -3.36 -15.44
N ALA A 32 0.44 -2.70 -15.26
CA ALA A 32 -0.76 -2.94 -16.05
C ALA A 32 -0.57 -2.55 -17.52
N LEU A 33 0.14 -1.44 -17.79
CA LEU A 33 0.45 -0.98 -19.15
C LEU A 33 1.30 -2.00 -19.94
N ILE A 34 2.19 -2.73 -19.26
CA ILE A 34 3.01 -3.78 -19.90
C ILE A 34 2.33 -5.17 -19.91
N ASN A 35 1.01 -5.25 -19.72
CA ASN A 35 0.25 -6.51 -19.60
C ASN A 35 0.71 -7.41 -18.45
N SER A 36 1.23 -6.83 -17.37
CA SER A 36 1.64 -7.55 -16.16
C SER A 36 0.96 -7.00 -14.91
N PRO A 37 -0.40 -6.93 -14.87
CA PRO A 37 -1.11 -6.33 -13.74
C PRO A 37 -0.85 -7.07 -12.43
N ILE A 38 -0.78 -6.30 -11.33
CA ILE A 38 -0.74 -6.83 -9.97
C ILE A 38 -2.21 -7.01 -9.52
N SER A 39 -2.55 -8.19 -8.98
CA SER A 39 -3.87 -8.42 -8.37
C SER A 39 -4.07 -7.51 -7.16
N ASP A 40 -5.30 -7.05 -6.93
CA ASP A 40 -5.64 -6.17 -5.79
C ASP A 40 -5.21 -6.78 -4.44
N ASP A 41 -5.25 -8.11 -4.28
CA ASP A 41 -4.77 -8.81 -3.08
C ASP A 41 -3.27 -8.57 -2.84
N ASN A 42 -2.47 -8.67 -3.90
CA ASN A 42 -1.04 -8.40 -3.84
C ASN A 42 -0.79 -6.92 -3.59
N LEU A 43 -1.55 -6.03 -4.21
CA LEU A 43 -1.47 -4.59 -3.98
C LEU A 43 -1.69 -4.24 -2.50
N ILE A 44 -2.69 -4.84 -1.87
CA ILE A 44 -2.98 -4.69 -0.44
C ILE A 44 -1.82 -5.21 0.41
N ILE A 45 -1.24 -6.37 0.07
CA ILE A 45 -0.07 -6.91 0.78
C ILE A 45 1.11 -5.94 0.71
N TYR A 46 1.42 -5.38 -0.47
CA TYR A 46 2.49 -4.39 -0.61
C TYR A 46 2.21 -3.10 0.16
N ALA A 47 0.96 -2.61 0.10
CA ALA A 47 0.53 -1.44 0.86
C ALA A 47 0.67 -1.65 2.36
N LEU A 48 0.19 -2.79 2.88
CA LEU A 48 0.28 -3.14 4.30
C LEU A 48 1.72 -3.37 4.77
N LYS A 49 2.55 -4.03 3.96
CA LYS A 49 3.94 -4.35 4.31
C LYS A 49 4.76 -3.11 4.67
N ALA A 50 4.56 -2.00 3.96
CA ALA A 50 5.22 -0.76 4.33
C ALA A 50 4.57 -0.02 5.50
N LEU A 51 3.30 -0.28 5.74
CA LEU A 51 2.59 0.28 6.89
C LEU A 51 2.98 -0.40 8.21
N GLU A 52 3.47 -1.65 8.16
CA GLU A 52 4.02 -2.35 9.33
C GLU A 52 5.22 -1.63 9.98
N HIS A 53 5.91 -0.78 9.21
CA HIS A 53 7.10 -0.04 9.64
C HIS A 53 6.82 1.39 10.11
N THR A 54 5.57 1.83 10.14
CA THR A 54 5.17 3.19 10.58
C THR A 54 4.29 3.16 11.83
N THR A 55 4.01 4.33 12.41
CA THR A 55 3.17 4.57 13.59
C THR A 55 1.72 4.07 13.45
N ILE A 56 1.34 3.66 12.23
CA ILE A 56 0.01 3.22 11.82
C ILE A 56 -0.14 1.70 11.80
N LYS A 57 0.86 1.00 12.34
CA LYS A 57 0.88 -0.45 12.52
C LYS A 57 -0.37 -1.00 13.21
N GLU A 58 -1.01 -0.22 14.07
CA GLU A 58 -2.25 -0.62 14.74
C GLU A 58 -3.41 -0.78 13.75
N ILE A 59 -3.53 0.11 12.75
CA ILE A 59 -4.50 -0.05 11.66
C ILE A 59 -4.18 -1.28 10.83
N VAL A 60 -2.90 -1.55 10.56
CA VAL A 60 -2.47 -2.73 9.80
C VAL A 60 -2.87 -4.01 10.52
N VAL A 61 -2.63 -4.08 11.84
CA VAL A 61 -3.02 -5.22 12.66
C VAL A 61 -4.54 -5.42 12.65
N VAL A 62 -5.30 -4.33 12.81
CA VAL A 62 -6.78 -4.38 12.77
C VAL A 62 -7.28 -4.81 11.38
N VAL A 63 -6.72 -4.27 10.30
CA VAL A 63 -7.06 -4.62 8.91
C VAL A 63 -6.73 -6.09 8.63
N ARG A 64 -5.57 -6.57 9.08
CA ARG A 64 -5.12 -7.96 8.89
C ARG A 64 -5.93 -8.94 9.75
N ALA A 65 -6.27 -8.57 10.98
CA ALA A 65 -7.10 -9.37 11.88
C ALA A 65 -8.57 -9.42 11.44
N SER A 66 -9.05 -8.37 10.75
CA SER A 66 -10.44 -8.32 10.27
C SER A 66 -10.73 -9.32 9.14
N GLY A 67 -9.71 -9.99 8.57
CA GLY A 67 -9.84 -11.10 7.61
C GLY A 67 -10.52 -10.77 6.27
N ASN A 68 -11.18 -9.62 6.19
CA ASN A 68 -11.84 -9.12 5.01
C ASN A 68 -10.80 -8.37 4.20
N LEU A 69 -10.67 -8.74 2.93
CA LEU A 69 -9.91 -8.02 1.92
C LEU A 69 -10.45 -6.58 1.88
N ILE A 70 -9.93 -5.71 2.75
CA ILE A 70 -10.17 -4.28 2.70
C ILE A 70 -9.55 -3.86 1.38
N ILE A 71 -10.42 -3.69 0.39
CA ILE A 71 -10.09 -3.19 -0.94
C ILE A 71 -9.20 -1.96 -0.79
N PHE A 72 -8.18 -1.85 -1.64
CA PHE A 72 -7.18 -0.77 -1.60
C PHE A 72 -7.80 0.63 -1.40
N LYS A 73 -9.00 0.85 -1.94
CA LYS A 73 -9.80 2.06 -1.77
C LYS A 73 -10.20 2.33 -0.30
N GLU A 74 -10.67 1.32 0.44
CA GLU A 74 -11.01 1.44 1.86
C GLU A 74 -9.76 1.59 2.73
N LEU A 75 -8.67 0.89 2.39
CA LEU A 75 -7.38 1.05 3.07
C LEU A 75 -6.89 2.50 2.94
N HIS A 76 -6.91 3.02 1.71
CA HIS A 76 -6.54 4.40 1.42
C HIS A 76 -7.43 5.40 2.18
N ASN A 77 -8.76 5.15 2.24
CA ASN A 77 -9.67 6.01 2.98
C ASN A 77 -9.35 6.03 4.49
N LYS A 78 -9.13 4.86 5.10
CA LYS A 78 -8.71 4.74 6.51
C LYS A 78 -7.37 5.42 6.79
N LEU A 79 -6.41 5.32 5.87
CA LEU A 79 -5.10 5.94 6.02
C LEU A 79 -5.16 7.45 5.91
N VAL A 80 -5.90 7.97 4.92
CA VAL A 80 -6.10 9.42 4.76
C VAL A 80 -6.83 9.99 5.97
N ASP A 81 -7.86 9.31 6.47
CA ASP A 81 -8.59 9.71 7.68
C ASP A 81 -7.64 9.80 8.90
N HIS A 82 -6.72 8.85 9.04
CA HIS A 82 -5.75 8.84 10.13
C HIS A 82 -4.61 9.87 9.98
N ASP A 83 -4.20 10.20 8.75
CA ASP A 83 -3.19 11.24 8.46
C ASP A 83 -3.78 12.64 8.67
N PHE A 84 -5.10 12.81 8.54
CA PHE A 84 -5.81 14.09 8.73
C PHE A 84 -6.20 14.39 10.19
N LEU A 85 -6.19 13.37 11.06
CA LEU A 85 -6.59 13.47 12.47
C LEU A 85 -5.43 13.82 13.42
N HIS A 86 -4.22 14.06 12.93
CA HIS A 86 -3.04 14.45 13.70
C HIS A 86 -2.42 15.74 13.17
#